data_AF-A0A968WWN7-F1
#
_entry.id   AF-A0A968WWN7-F1
#
_cell.length_a   1.000
_cell.length_b   1.000
_cell.length_c   1.000
_cell.angle_alpha   90.00
_cell.angle_beta   90.00
_cell.angle_gamma   90.00
#
_symmetry.space_group_name_H-M   'P 1'
#
loop_
_entity.id
_entity.type
_entity.pdbx_description
1 polymer ?
#
loop_
_entity_poly.entity_id
_entity_poly.type
_entity_poly.pdbx_seq_one_letter_code
_entity_poly.pdbx_strand_id
1 'polypeptide(L)'
;MDSIIVGGTLRFARQNINVSACSIIADGPAARIEIGTEQNRFNQKAVITLTGGVCTAPSNCQCSVAGHEMTDGNIISAINGGVLGIHGAEVTSWSKLGATAAAGSSSITLASPVVGWGVGAEIMITSSTSNWNQGETRVITAISGQTLTLNAPLTHTHVGVQQATLAPQEPTHMEFRHACGSWPPESQRDPPR
;
A
#
# COMPACT_ATOMS: atom_id res chain seq x y z
N MET A 1 26.13 25.63 -4.03
CA MET A 1 25.73 24.58 -3.06
C MET A 1 26.39 23.32 -3.55
N ASP A 2 26.79 22.43 -2.64
CA ASP A 2 27.58 21.25 -2.99
C ASP A 2 26.76 19.97 -2.80
N SER A 3 27.27 18.88 -3.33
CA SER A 3 26.71 17.55 -3.12
C SER A 3 27.06 17.01 -1.73
N ILE A 4 26.13 16.29 -1.12
CA ILE A 4 26.37 15.58 0.14
C ILE A 4 26.82 14.16 -0.21
N ILE A 5 28.10 13.85 -0.03
CA ILE A 5 28.63 12.50 -0.17
C ILE A 5 28.78 11.86 1.21
N VAL A 6 28.13 10.73 1.41
CA VAL A 6 28.05 10.02 2.68
C VAL A 6 28.92 8.78 2.58
N GLY A 7 30.06 8.76 3.27
CA GLY A 7 30.89 7.56 3.45
C GLY A 7 30.60 6.77 4.74
N GLY A 8 29.81 7.35 5.64
CA GLY A 8 29.39 6.78 6.92
C GLY A 8 27.87 6.71 7.03
N THR A 9 27.28 7.10 8.16
CA THR A 9 25.81 7.15 8.29
C THR A 9 25.31 8.59 8.40
N LEU A 10 24.51 9.02 7.43
CA LEU A 10 23.70 10.23 7.50
C LEU A 10 22.29 9.84 8.00
N ARG A 11 21.95 10.25 9.22
CA ARG A 11 20.64 9.97 9.83
C ARG A 11 19.87 11.27 10.03
N PHE A 12 18.62 11.31 9.57
CA PHE A 12 17.75 12.46 9.79
C PHE A 12 17.30 12.49 11.26
N ALA A 13 17.51 13.64 11.92
CA ALA A 13 17.03 13.86 13.27
C ALA A 13 15.49 13.81 13.34
N ARG A 14 14.94 13.44 14.50
CA ARG A 14 13.50 13.20 14.73
C ARG A 14 12.67 14.49 14.85
N GLN A 15 12.86 15.40 13.90
CA GLN A 15 12.23 16.69 13.83
C GLN A 15 11.92 17.04 12.37
N ASN A 16 11.22 18.16 12.15
CA ASN A 16 11.05 18.66 10.79
C ASN A 16 12.42 19.08 10.24
N ILE A 17 12.76 18.57 9.05
CA ILE A 17 14.04 18.85 8.39
C ILE A 17 13.75 19.44 7.02
N ASN A 18 14.48 20.49 6.69
CA ASN A 18 14.61 20.99 5.34
C ASN A 18 16.09 20.91 4.97
N VAL A 19 16.40 20.17 3.91
CA VAL A 19 17.75 20.04 3.40
C VAL A 19 17.75 20.41 1.93
N SER A 20 18.71 21.25 1.55
CA SER A 20 18.97 21.57 0.15
C SER A 20 20.41 21.21 -0.18
N ALA A 21 20.57 20.46 -1.25
CA ALA A 21 21.86 20.01 -1.76
C ALA A 21 21.73 19.82 -3.27
N CYS A 22 22.85 19.77 -3.98
CA CYS A 22 22.78 19.39 -5.39
C CYS A 22 22.33 17.95 -5.57
N SER A 23 22.99 17.06 -4.84
CA SER A 23 22.71 15.64 -4.76
C SER A 23 23.03 15.13 -3.36
N ILE A 24 22.48 13.97 -3.00
CA ILE A 24 22.79 13.26 -1.75
C ILE A 24 23.11 11.82 -2.08
N ILE A 25 24.35 11.37 -1.80
CA ILE A 25 24.84 10.10 -2.30
C ILE A 25 25.52 9.33 -1.18
N ALA A 26 25.04 8.11 -0.91
CA ALA A 26 25.74 7.13 -0.10
C ALA A 26 26.76 6.40 -0.98
N ASP A 27 28.04 6.54 -0.68
CA ASP A 27 29.12 5.94 -1.46
C ASP A 27 30.01 5.06 -0.56
N GLY A 28 29.96 3.74 -0.83
CA GLY A 28 30.79 2.75 -0.17
C GLY A 28 30.01 1.76 0.71
N PRO A 29 30.60 0.62 1.07
CA PRO A 29 29.91 -0.49 1.74
C PRO A 29 29.45 -0.17 3.17
N ALA A 30 30.01 0.87 3.79
CA ALA A 30 29.60 1.35 5.11
C ALA A 30 28.62 2.54 5.05
N ALA A 31 28.37 3.07 3.85
CA ALA A 31 27.58 4.27 3.64
C ALA A 31 26.08 4.01 3.80
N ARG A 32 25.40 4.84 4.59
CA ARG A 32 23.95 4.75 4.83
C ARG A 32 23.32 6.14 4.89
N ILE A 33 22.24 6.33 4.16
CA ILE A 33 21.31 7.45 4.35
C ILE A 33 20.05 6.87 4.99
N GLU A 34 19.67 7.37 6.17
CA GLU A 34 18.57 6.83 6.97
C GLU A 34 17.55 7.93 7.33
N ILE A 35 16.34 7.80 6.78
CA ILE A 35 15.17 8.63 7.09
C ILE A 35 14.13 7.75 7.76
N GLY A 36 14.31 7.54 9.07
CA GLY A 36 13.54 6.57 9.83
C GLY A 36 13.95 5.12 9.56
N THR A 37 13.42 4.21 10.37
CA THR A 37 13.59 2.76 10.22
C THR A 37 12.23 2.07 10.31
N GLU A 38 12.18 0.78 10.03
CA GLU A 38 10.97 -0.02 10.20
C GLU A 38 10.44 0.01 11.64
N GLN A 39 11.32 -0.13 12.65
CA GLN A 39 10.93 -0.07 14.06
C GLN A 39 10.68 1.36 14.55
N ASN A 40 11.33 2.35 13.93
CA ASN A 40 11.23 3.75 14.32
C ASN A 40 11.01 4.63 13.08
N ARG A 41 9.78 4.62 12.57
CA ARG A 41 9.37 5.35 11.36
C ARG A 41 9.46 6.86 11.53
N PHE A 42 9.83 7.57 10.47
CA PHE A 42 9.91 9.03 10.43
C PHE A 42 8.50 9.62 10.20
N ASN A 43 7.89 10.17 11.26
CA ASN A 43 6.54 10.75 11.21
C ASN A 43 6.56 12.29 11.02
N GLN A 44 7.74 12.85 10.83
CA GLN A 44 8.01 14.27 10.80
C GLN A 44 8.06 14.72 9.34
N LYS A 45 8.07 16.02 9.09
CA LYS A 45 8.19 16.52 7.72
C LYS A 45 9.67 16.63 7.33
N ALA A 46 10.09 15.82 6.37
CA ALA A 46 11.38 15.97 5.69
C ALA A 46 11.14 16.55 4.29
N VAL A 47 11.72 17.72 4.01
CA VAL A 47 11.76 18.31 2.68
C VAL A 47 13.20 18.23 2.18
N ILE A 48 13.39 17.50 1.09
CA ILE A 48 14.69 17.39 0.42
C ILE A 48 14.56 18.13 -0.92
N THR A 49 15.29 19.23 -1.05
CA THR A 49 15.35 20.01 -2.27
C THR A 49 16.67 19.72 -2.98
N LEU A 50 16.58 18.94 -4.06
CA LEU A 50 17.70 18.69 -4.94
C LEU A 50 17.72 19.78 -6.00
N THR A 51 18.81 20.54 -6.04
CA THR A 51 18.98 21.61 -7.03
C THR A 51 19.63 21.12 -8.31
N GLY A 52 20.28 19.95 -8.26
CA GLY A 52 21.03 19.39 -9.38
C GLY A 52 22.25 20.22 -9.70
N GLY A 53 23.06 19.69 -10.63
CA GLY A 53 24.14 20.45 -11.25
C GLY A 53 23.66 21.26 -12.43
N VAL A 54 24.26 22.43 -12.63
CA VAL A 54 24.20 23.15 -13.91
C VAL A 54 25.61 23.20 -14.44
N CYS A 55 25.85 22.50 -15.54
CA CYS A 55 27.10 22.60 -16.29
C CYS A 55 26.90 23.64 -17.41
N THR A 56 27.61 24.75 -17.36
CA THR A 56 27.69 25.69 -18.51
C THR A 56 28.93 25.44 -19.37
N ALA A 57 29.90 24.68 -18.85
CA ALA A 57 31.05 24.10 -19.51
C ALA A 57 31.61 22.91 -18.66
N PRO A 58 32.37 21.97 -19.25
CA PRO A 58 32.95 20.82 -18.52
C PRO A 58 33.85 21.19 -17.34
N SER A 59 34.49 22.37 -17.39
CA SER A 59 35.39 22.87 -16.35
C SER A 59 34.69 23.62 -15.22
N ASN A 60 33.37 23.87 -15.31
CA ASN A 60 32.63 24.68 -14.36
C ASN A 60 31.32 24.05 -13.86
N CYS A 61 31.20 22.72 -13.96
CA CYS A 61 30.07 21.99 -13.41
C CYS A 61 29.92 22.29 -11.91
N GLN A 62 28.88 23.06 -11.58
CA GLN A 62 28.42 23.14 -10.20
C GLN A 62 27.83 21.77 -9.87
N CYS A 63 28.21 21.18 -8.73
CA CYS A 63 27.74 19.87 -8.27
C CYS A 63 28.42 18.64 -8.90
N SER A 64 29.75 18.65 -9.04
CA SER A 64 30.51 17.47 -9.44
C SER A 64 30.39 16.36 -8.40
N VAL A 65 29.95 15.18 -8.85
CA VAL A 65 29.76 14.00 -8.02
C VAL A 65 30.81 12.95 -8.41
N ALA A 66 31.66 12.57 -7.45
CA ALA A 66 32.51 11.38 -7.53
C ALA A 66 33.33 11.21 -8.83
N GLY A 67 33.87 12.30 -9.40
CA GLY A 67 34.75 12.26 -10.57
C GLY A 67 34.08 11.80 -11.87
N HIS A 68 32.78 11.53 -11.86
CA HIS A 68 31.98 11.29 -13.03
C HIS A 68 31.20 12.56 -13.34
N GLU A 69 31.20 12.98 -14.60
CA GLU A 69 30.26 13.96 -15.13
C GLU A 69 28.85 13.36 -15.14
N MET A 70 28.34 12.97 -13.97
CA MET A 70 26.96 12.54 -13.76
C MET A 70 26.08 13.77 -13.90
N THR A 71 25.93 14.19 -15.16
CA THR A 71 24.72 14.64 -15.83
C THR A 71 23.74 15.35 -14.90
N ASP A 72 23.77 16.68 -14.92
CA ASP A 72 22.60 17.59 -14.90
C ASP A 72 21.34 17.05 -14.20
N GLY A 73 21.45 16.59 -12.95
CA GLY A 73 20.44 15.73 -12.34
C GLY A 73 20.23 15.95 -10.85
N ASN A 74 18.95 16.04 -10.47
CA ASN A 74 18.46 16.04 -9.10
C ASN A 74 18.51 14.61 -8.53
N ILE A 75 19.61 14.21 -7.90
CA ILE A 75 19.86 12.79 -7.54
C ILE A 75 19.95 12.58 -6.02
N ILE A 76 19.24 11.55 -5.53
CA ILE A 76 19.55 10.85 -4.27
C ILE A 76 19.90 9.42 -4.63
N SER A 77 21.10 8.94 -4.27
CA SER A 77 21.57 7.62 -4.72
C SER A 77 22.35 6.88 -3.64
N ALA A 78 22.47 5.58 -3.83
CA ALA A 78 23.33 4.70 -3.07
C ALA A 78 24.17 3.88 -4.07
N ILE A 79 25.49 4.03 -4.01
CA ILE A 79 26.46 3.44 -4.93
C ILE A 79 27.55 2.71 -4.16
N ASN A 80 28.30 1.83 -4.84
CA ASN A 80 29.44 1.10 -4.28
C ASN A 80 29.14 0.36 -2.96
N GLY A 81 27.92 -0.19 -2.83
CA GLY A 81 27.48 -0.90 -1.62
C GLY A 81 26.84 -0.01 -0.55
N GLY A 82 26.62 1.27 -0.83
CA GLY A 82 25.84 2.15 0.04
C GLY A 82 24.38 1.73 0.15
N VAL A 83 23.68 2.26 1.15
CA VAL A 83 22.26 1.98 1.41
C VAL A 83 21.47 3.28 1.58
N LEU A 84 20.32 3.36 0.93
CA LEU A 84 19.29 4.38 1.16
C LEU A 84 18.08 3.72 1.82
N GLY A 85 17.78 4.10 3.06
CA GLY A 85 16.62 3.64 3.82
C GLY A 85 15.67 4.80 4.12
N ILE A 86 14.44 4.72 3.62
CA ILE A 86 13.39 5.72 3.87
C ILE A 86 12.16 5.00 4.39
N HIS A 87 11.86 5.20 5.67
CA HIS A 87 10.70 4.63 6.33
C HIS A 87 9.88 5.78 6.94
N GLY A 88 8.92 6.28 6.17
CA GLY A 88 7.95 7.28 6.64
C GLY A 88 6.84 6.66 7.50
N ALA A 89 5.86 7.50 7.84
CA ALA A 89 4.62 7.08 8.48
C ALA A 89 4.00 5.87 7.77
N GLU A 90 3.42 4.96 8.55
CA GLU A 90 2.74 3.81 7.99
C GLU A 90 1.44 4.26 7.33
N VAL A 91 1.35 4.05 6.02
CA VAL A 91 0.18 4.40 5.22
C VAL A 91 -0.15 3.21 4.33
N THR A 92 -1.40 2.77 4.36
CA THR A 92 -1.90 1.78 3.41
C THR A 92 -1.85 2.39 2.01
N SER A 93 -1.08 1.83 1.09
CA SER A 93 -0.92 2.41 -0.25
C SER A 93 -2.16 2.24 -1.13
N TRP A 94 -2.89 1.13 -0.96
CA TRP A 94 -4.12 0.83 -1.67
C TRP A 94 -4.98 -0.16 -0.87
N SER A 95 -6.28 -0.17 -1.14
CA SER A 95 -7.21 -1.17 -0.62
C SER A 95 -8.20 -1.56 -1.71
N LYS A 96 -8.72 -2.79 -1.65
CA LYS A 96 -9.80 -3.23 -2.54
C LYS A 96 -11.13 -2.66 -2.07
N LEU A 97 -12.06 -2.50 -3.00
CA LEU A 97 -13.46 -2.32 -2.64
C LEU A 97 -14.01 -3.62 -2.04
N GLY A 98 -14.64 -3.52 -0.87
CA GLY A 98 -15.35 -4.62 -0.20
C GLY A 98 -16.77 -4.83 -0.71
N ALA A 99 -17.28 -3.90 -1.53
CA ALA A 99 -18.53 -4.01 -2.25
C ALA A 99 -18.48 -3.17 -3.54
N THR A 100 -19.26 -3.54 -4.55
CA THR A 100 -19.40 -2.74 -5.77
C THR A 100 -19.91 -1.34 -5.45
N ALA A 101 -19.16 -0.33 -5.87
CA ALA A 101 -19.53 1.07 -5.78
C ALA A 101 -20.23 1.48 -7.08
N ALA A 102 -21.55 1.66 -7.02
CA ALA A 102 -22.34 2.03 -8.19
C ALA A 102 -22.07 3.48 -8.63
N ALA A 103 -22.18 3.74 -9.94
CA ALA A 103 -22.27 5.10 -10.46
C ALA A 103 -23.39 5.87 -9.75
N GLY A 104 -23.14 7.15 -9.44
CA GLY A 104 -24.01 7.99 -8.62
C GLY A 104 -23.79 7.85 -7.10
N SER A 105 -23.05 6.85 -6.63
CA SER A 105 -22.72 6.73 -5.21
C SER A 105 -21.64 7.73 -4.79
N SER A 106 -21.82 8.38 -3.65
CA SER A 106 -20.78 9.17 -2.95
C SER A 106 -20.19 8.43 -1.74
N SER A 107 -20.46 7.13 -1.62
CA SER A 107 -19.96 6.29 -0.53
C SER A 107 -19.37 5.00 -1.10
N ILE A 108 -18.21 4.60 -0.59
CA ILE A 108 -17.53 3.36 -0.96
C ILE A 108 -17.16 2.56 0.28
N THR A 109 -17.23 1.25 0.18
CA THR A 109 -16.84 0.33 1.24
C THR A 109 -15.56 -0.39 0.84
N LEU A 110 -14.55 -0.32 1.69
CA LEU A 110 -13.28 -1.01 1.53
C LEU A 110 -13.37 -2.45 2.06
N ALA A 111 -12.51 -3.33 1.55
CA ALA A 111 -12.45 -4.74 1.96
C ALA A 111 -11.75 -4.94 3.32
N SER A 112 -10.86 -4.02 3.67
CA SER A 112 -10.14 -3.97 4.95
C SER A 112 -10.01 -2.53 5.44
N PRO A 113 -9.88 -2.30 6.75
CA PRO A 113 -9.51 -0.99 7.29
C PRO A 113 -8.19 -0.49 6.69
N VAL A 114 -8.07 0.83 6.54
CA VAL A 114 -6.88 1.50 6.04
C VAL A 114 -6.20 2.27 7.17
N VAL A 115 -4.86 2.30 7.12
CA VAL A 115 -4.03 3.07 8.05
C VAL A 115 -3.51 4.31 7.33
N GLY A 116 -3.57 5.46 8.01
CA GLY A 116 -2.99 6.72 7.52
C GLY A 116 -3.82 7.48 6.50
N TRP A 117 -5.00 6.99 6.09
CA TRP A 117 -5.94 7.76 5.27
C TRP A 117 -6.75 8.71 6.15
N GLY A 118 -7.01 9.93 5.67
CA GLY A 118 -7.68 10.98 6.44
C GLY A 118 -8.69 11.77 5.63
N VAL A 119 -9.59 12.48 6.32
CA VAL A 119 -10.49 13.45 5.68
C VAL A 119 -9.66 14.55 5.00
N GLY A 120 -10.04 14.91 3.79
CA GLY A 120 -9.30 15.82 2.91
C GLY A 120 -8.25 15.12 2.03
N ALA A 121 -7.96 13.83 2.25
CA ALA A 121 -7.06 13.08 1.39
C ALA A 121 -7.73 12.79 0.03
N GLU A 122 -6.92 12.89 -1.01
CA GLU A 122 -7.31 12.51 -2.37
C GLU A 122 -6.98 11.03 -2.60
N ILE A 123 -7.94 10.30 -3.17
CA ILE A 123 -7.81 8.88 -3.54
C ILE A 123 -8.16 8.69 -5.00
N MET A 124 -7.54 7.69 -5.63
CA MET A 124 -7.86 7.23 -6.98
C MET A 124 -8.62 5.91 -6.90
N ILE A 125 -9.86 5.90 -7.40
CA ILE A 125 -10.63 4.68 -7.62
C ILE A 125 -10.31 4.19 -9.03
N THR A 126 -9.68 3.03 -9.16
CA THR A 126 -9.23 2.49 -10.45
C THR A 126 -10.37 1.91 -11.26
N SER A 127 -10.30 2.04 -12.59
CA SER A 127 -11.25 1.43 -13.52
C SER A 127 -11.42 -0.07 -13.29
N SER A 128 -12.66 -0.55 -13.38
CA SER A 128 -13.01 -1.98 -13.36
C SER A 128 -13.15 -2.59 -14.76
N THR A 129 -12.83 -1.83 -15.80
CA THR A 129 -12.88 -2.27 -17.20
C THR A 129 -11.54 -2.03 -17.89
N SER A 130 -11.43 -2.41 -19.16
CA SER A 130 -10.24 -2.10 -19.98
C SER A 130 -10.10 -0.62 -20.31
N ASN A 131 -11.13 0.20 -20.09
CA ASN A 131 -11.04 1.65 -20.31
C ASN A 131 -10.45 2.33 -19.07
N TRP A 132 -9.17 2.68 -19.14
CA TRP A 132 -8.44 3.36 -18.07
C TRP A 132 -8.99 4.75 -17.73
N ASN A 133 -9.68 5.42 -18.67
CA ASN A 133 -10.33 6.73 -18.43
C ASN A 133 -11.51 6.67 -17.46
N GLN A 134 -11.95 5.48 -17.06
CA GLN A 134 -13.00 5.32 -16.05
C GLN A 134 -12.45 5.37 -14.63
N GLY A 135 -11.13 5.52 -14.43
CA GLY A 135 -10.56 5.82 -13.11
C GLY A 135 -10.98 7.20 -12.63
N GLU A 136 -11.23 7.33 -11.33
CA GLU A 136 -11.84 8.52 -10.76
C GLU A 136 -11.12 8.97 -9.49
N THR A 137 -10.68 10.22 -9.48
CA THR A 137 -10.09 10.86 -8.31
C THR A 137 -11.18 11.48 -7.43
N ARG A 138 -11.14 11.23 -6.13
CA ARG A 138 -12.11 11.76 -5.16
C ARG A 138 -11.43 12.16 -3.86
N VAL A 139 -12.01 13.14 -3.17
CA VAL A 139 -11.56 13.58 -1.85
C VAL A 139 -12.42 12.92 -0.79
N ILE A 140 -11.79 12.36 0.24
CA ILE A 140 -12.47 11.77 1.39
C ILE A 140 -13.07 12.89 2.25
N THR A 141 -14.38 12.86 2.47
CA THR A 141 -15.09 13.82 3.34
C THR A 141 -15.45 13.24 4.71
N ALA A 142 -15.57 11.92 4.81
CA ALA A 142 -15.74 11.22 6.09
C ALA A 142 -15.21 9.79 6.02
N ILE A 143 -14.77 9.26 7.17
CA ILE A 143 -14.33 7.88 7.35
C ILE A 143 -15.12 7.29 8.52
N SER A 144 -15.80 6.17 8.27
CA SER A 144 -16.54 5.41 9.30
C SER A 144 -16.23 3.93 9.15
N GLY A 145 -15.28 3.42 9.95
CA GLY A 145 -14.79 2.05 9.81
C GLY A 145 -14.16 1.84 8.42
N GLN A 146 -14.77 0.97 7.62
CA GLN A 146 -14.32 0.65 6.25
C GLN A 146 -15.05 1.46 5.18
N THR A 147 -15.97 2.34 5.58
CA THR A 147 -16.75 3.15 4.65
C THR A 147 -16.15 4.54 4.53
N LEU A 148 -15.90 4.97 3.30
CA LEU A 148 -15.46 6.31 2.95
C LEU A 148 -16.60 7.08 2.31
N THR A 149 -16.83 8.31 2.76
CA THR A 149 -17.68 9.28 2.06
C THR A 149 -16.81 10.16 1.18
N LEU A 150 -17.29 10.45 -0.03
CA LEU A 150 -16.57 11.16 -1.08
C LEU A 150 -17.17 12.55 -1.28
N ASN A 151 -16.36 13.48 -1.78
CA ASN A 151 -16.78 14.86 -2.06
C ASN A 151 -17.76 14.99 -3.25
N ALA A 152 -17.78 13.99 -4.14
CA ALA A 152 -18.66 13.96 -5.30
C ALA A 152 -19.07 12.52 -5.63
N PRO A 153 -20.27 12.30 -6.18
CA PRO A 153 -20.69 11.01 -6.71
C PRO A 153 -19.71 10.43 -7.74
N LEU A 154 -19.62 9.10 -7.82
CA LEU A 154 -18.89 8.39 -8.86
C LEU A 154 -19.61 8.48 -10.20
N THR A 155 -18.88 8.60 -11.29
CA THR A 155 -19.43 8.64 -12.66
C THR A 155 -19.58 7.22 -13.20
N HIS A 156 -18.70 6.31 -12.78
CA HIS A 156 -18.68 4.92 -13.23
C HIS A 156 -18.91 3.97 -12.06
N THR A 157 -19.43 2.78 -12.38
CA THR A 157 -19.51 1.69 -11.41
C THR A 157 -18.14 1.02 -11.29
N HIS A 158 -17.66 0.86 -10.07
CA HIS A 158 -16.41 0.19 -9.74
C HIS A 158 -16.71 -1.11 -8.98
N VAL A 159 -16.26 -2.23 -9.53
CA VAL A 159 -16.60 -3.56 -9.05
C VAL A 159 -15.71 -3.93 -7.86
N GLY A 160 -16.36 -4.21 -6.73
CA GLY A 160 -15.74 -4.76 -5.53
C GLY A 160 -16.33 -6.12 -5.25
N VAL A 161 -15.50 -7.15 -5.13
CA VAL A 161 -15.98 -8.49 -4.80
C VAL A 161 -16.04 -8.60 -3.29
N GLN A 162 -17.24 -8.70 -2.73
CA GLN A 162 -17.40 -9.18 -1.38
C GLN A 162 -17.12 -10.69 -1.43
N GLN A 163 -16.02 -11.16 -0.82
CA GLN A 163 -15.96 -12.58 -0.45
C GLN A 163 -16.98 -12.77 0.65
N ALA A 164 -18.21 -13.10 0.26
CA ALA A 164 -19.12 -13.78 1.17
C ALA A 164 -18.46 -15.13 1.46
N THR A 165 -17.70 -15.22 2.55
CA THR A 165 -17.49 -16.51 3.20
C THR A 165 -18.85 -16.91 3.76
N LEU A 166 -19.74 -17.39 2.89
CA LEU A 166 -20.65 -18.43 3.31
C LEU A 166 -19.72 -19.61 3.64
N ALA A 167 -19.26 -19.67 4.88
CA ALA A 167 -18.82 -20.95 5.40
C ALA A 167 -19.99 -21.90 5.14
N PRO A 168 -19.76 -23.05 4.47
CA PRO A 168 -20.78 -24.09 4.47
C PRO A 168 -21.11 -24.33 5.94
N GLN A 169 -22.32 -23.96 6.36
CA GLN A 169 -22.89 -24.58 7.54
C GLN A 169 -23.17 -26.02 7.10
N GLU A 170 -22.17 -26.88 7.22
CA GLU A 170 -22.34 -28.31 7.07
C GLU A 170 -21.80 -29.04 8.30
N PRO A 171 -22.47 -30.13 8.73
CA PRO A 171 -23.35 -30.94 7.90
C PRO A 171 -24.82 -30.78 8.26
N THR A 172 -25.64 -30.81 7.22
CA THR A 172 -26.99 -31.36 7.34
C THR A 172 -26.85 -32.77 7.90
N HIS A 173 -27.15 -32.97 9.19
CA HIS A 173 -27.42 -34.31 9.71
C HIS A 173 -28.73 -34.77 9.09
N MET A 174 -28.66 -35.44 7.94
CA MET A 174 -29.77 -36.23 7.41
C MET A 174 -29.91 -37.48 8.29
N GLU A 175 -30.75 -37.38 9.32
CA GLU A 175 -31.16 -38.55 10.09
C GLU A 175 -32.18 -39.34 9.24
N PHE A 176 -31.73 -40.37 8.51
CA PHE A 176 -32.63 -41.37 7.96
C PHE A 176 -33.18 -42.22 9.12
N ARG A 177 -34.29 -41.82 9.71
CA ARG A 177 -35.09 -42.71 10.55
C ARG A 177 -35.85 -43.69 9.65
N HIS A 178 -35.19 -44.77 9.24
CA HIS A 178 -35.92 -45.98 8.92
C HIS A 178 -36.39 -46.61 10.23
N ALA A 179 -37.70 -46.59 10.47
CA ALA A 179 -38.34 -47.50 11.40
C ALA A 179 -38.27 -48.92 10.79
N CYS A 180 -37.11 -49.57 10.90
CA CYS A 180 -37.02 -51.00 10.72
C CYS A 180 -37.45 -51.63 12.04
N GLY A 181 -38.68 -52.16 12.08
CA GLY A 181 -39.17 -52.95 13.19
C GLY A 181 -38.19 -54.07 13.52
N SER A 182 -37.93 -54.25 14.81
CA SER A 182 -37.16 -55.37 15.33
C SER A 182 -37.73 -56.69 14.80
N TRP A 183 -36.91 -57.46 14.09
CA TRP A 183 -37.20 -58.87 13.85
C TRP A 183 -37.19 -59.62 15.19
N PRO A 184 -38.15 -60.54 15.45
CA PRO A 184 -38.09 -61.39 16.63
C PRO A 184 -36.92 -62.39 16.52
N PRO A 185 -36.34 -62.82 17.65
CA PRO A 185 -35.19 -63.71 17.67
C PRO A 185 -35.48 -65.09 17.04
N GLU A 186 -34.42 -65.67 16.48
CA GLU A 186 -34.33 -66.91 15.67
C GLU A 186 -35.01 -68.17 16.26
N SER A 187 -35.43 -68.16 17.53
CA SER A 187 -36.04 -69.31 18.21
C SER A 187 -37.54 -69.51 17.96
N GLN A 188 -38.17 -68.73 17.06
CA GLN A 188 -39.61 -68.81 16.77
C GLN A 188 -39.96 -68.85 15.28
N ARG A 189 -39.07 -69.33 14.40
CA ARG A 189 -39.43 -69.59 12.99
C ARG A 189 -39.64 -71.08 12.76
N ASP A 190 -40.85 -71.44 12.31
CA ASP A 190 -41.25 -72.80 11.93
C ASP A 190 -40.40 -73.32 10.76
N PRO A 191 -40.02 -74.62 10.74
CA PRO A 191 -39.31 -75.21 9.62
C PRO A 191 -40.23 -75.38 8.40
N PRO A 192 -39.73 -75.15 7.17
CA PRO A 192 -40.54 -75.19 5.95
C PRO A 192 -41.02 -76.61 5.58
N ARG A 193 -42.22 -76.70 4.99
CA ARG A 193 -42.76 -77.89 4.30
C ARG A 193 -42.14 -78.07 2.92
#